data_AF-A0A959D961-F1
#
_entry.id   AF-A0A959D961-F1
#
_cell.length_a   1.000
_cell.length_b   1.000
_cell.length_c   1.000
_cell.angle_alpha   90.00
_cell.angle_beta   90.00
_cell.angle_gamma   90.00
#
_symmetry.space_group_name_H-M   'P 1'
#
loop_
_entity.id
_entity.type
_entity.pdbx_description
1 polymer ?
#
loop_
_entity_poly.entity_id
_entity_poly.type
_entity_poly.pdbx_seq_one_letter_code
_entity_poly.pdbx_strand_id
1 'polypeptide(L)'
;MQPAKLFFSTLLFISISLSSGTQSSMDVFFSALPYPNYKECAAILYKGKLLVDEYSPKGKCKLEQGMKGTLSVATITSSDSDNTPVPAKNIAFRVAIKNGRTNTIWMYSEKALLEVQLEDILKKCEKGDRIIFMTVDQQYSLPHHEIELNSGC
;
A
#
# COMPACT_ATOMS: atom_id res chain seq x y z
N MET A 1 7.25 -63.51 -35.19
CA MET A 1 7.98 -63.20 -36.46
C MET A 1 7.52 -61.84 -36.96
N GLN A 2 8.38 -60.83 -36.79
CA GLN A 2 8.42 -59.56 -37.54
C GLN A 2 8.81 -59.83 -39.02
N PRO A 3 8.70 -58.91 -40.01
CA PRO A 3 9.01 -57.46 -39.94
C PRO A 3 7.96 -56.52 -40.61
N ALA A 4 7.72 -55.31 -40.11
CA ALA A 4 8.49 -54.06 -40.24
C ALA A 4 8.69 -53.54 -41.68
N LYS A 5 7.96 -52.46 -42.04
CA LYS A 5 8.31 -51.37 -42.98
C LYS A 5 7.47 -50.16 -42.54
N LEU A 6 7.94 -49.23 -41.71
CA LEU A 6 8.87 -48.12 -41.99
C LEU A 6 8.55 -47.39 -43.30
N PHE A 7 7.72 -46.35 -43.22
CA PHE A 7 7.68 -45.28 -44.21
C PHE A 7 7.80 -43.94 -43.48
N PHE A 8 9.02 -43.42 -43.50
CA PHE A 8 9.35 -42.03 -43.22
C PHE A 8 8.70 -41.17 -44.32
N SER A 9 7.80 -40.27 -43.95
CA SER A 9 7.38 -39.16 -44.82
C SER A 9 7.82 -37.87 -44.16
N THR A 10 8.98 -37.40 -44.58
CA THR A 10 9.52 -36.07 -44.40
C THR A 10 8.57 -35.07 -45.04
N LEU A 11 7.80 -34.34 -44.24
CA LEU A 11 7.07 -33.17 -44.72
C LEU A 11 7.92 -31.91 -44.48
N LEU A 12 8.60 -31.58 -45.57
CA LEU A 12 9.29 -30.34 -45.89
C LEU A 12 8.27 -29.19 -45.82
N PHE A 13 8.27 -28.38 -44.75
CA PHE A 13 7.59 -27.09 -44.79
C PHE A 13 8.59 -25.99 -45.11
N ILE A 14 8.29 -25.37 -46.24
CA ILE A 14 9.02 -24.36 -46.98
C ILE A 14 9.19 -23.10 -46.12
N SER A 15 10.44 -22.69 -45.95
CA SER A 15 10.83 -21.35 -45.54
C SER A 15 10.33 -20.32 -46.56
N ILE A 16 9.29 -19.56 -46.20
CA ILE A 16 8.89 -18.36 -46.93
C ILE A 16 9.72 -17.20 -46.38
N SER A 17 10.70 -16.78 -47.18
CA SER A 17 11.44 -15.54 -47.04
C SER A 17 10.55 -14.33 -47.31
N LEU A 18 10.85 -13.24 -46.60
CA LEU A 18 10.14 -11.96 -46.49
C LEU A 18 9.50 -11.39 -47.77
N SER A 19 8.32 -10.78 -47.61
CA SER A 19 7.96 -9.56 -48.33
C SER A 19 7.31 -8.59 -47.34
N SER A 20 7.86 -7.38 -47.30
CA SER A 20 7.51 -6.26 -46.45
C SER A 20 6.02 -5.92 -46.56
N GLY A 21 5.24 -6.31 -45.55
CA GLY A 21 3.85 -5.91 -45.40
C GLY A 21 3.66 -5.29 -44.02
N THR A 22 3.68 -3.96 -43.98
CA THR A 22 2.97 -3.11 -43.01
C THR A 22 2.92 -3.62 -41.57
N GLN A 23 3.81 -3.09 -40.71
CA GLN A 23 3.59 -3.07 -39.27
C GLN A 23 2.25 -2.38 -39.01
N SER A 24 1.18 -3.16 -38.84
CA SER A 24 -0.01 -2.69 -38.16
C SER A 24 0.41 -2.44 -36.73
N SER A 25 0.64 -1.17 -36.38
CA SER A 25 0.70 -0.74 -34.99
C SER A 25 -0.65 -1.10 -34.38
N MET A 26 -0.71 -2.23 -33.68
CA MET A 26 -1.66 -2.33 -32.58
C MET A 26 -1.12 -1.40 -31.50
N ASP A 27 -1.43 -0.12 -31.67
CA ASP A 27 -1.46 0.84 -30.59
C ASP A 27 -2.51 0.32 -29.62
N VAL A 28 -2.09 -0.58 -28.73
CA VAL A 28 -2.84 -0.88 -27.52
C VAL A 28 -2.86 0.46 -26.79
N PHE A 29 -3.96 1.19 -26.96
CA PHE A 29 -4.26 2.40 -26.23
C PHE A 29 -4.32 2.02 -24.74
N PHE A 30 -3.16 1.97 -24.10
CA PHE A 30 -3.03 2.11 -22.67
C PHE A 30 -3.43 3.55 -22.37
N SER A 31 -4.74 3.81 -22.32
CA SER A 31 -5.22 4.97 -21.60
C SER A 31 -4.66 4.82 -20.18
N ALA A 32 -3.74 5.70 -19.80
CA ALA A 32 -3.26 5.76 -18.43
C ALA A 32 -4.50 5.78 -17.54
N LEU A 33 -4.61 4.82 -16.61
CA LEU A 33 -5.69 4.82 -15.64
C LEU A 33 -5.71 6.21 -15.00
N PRO A 34 -6.87 6.88 -14.90
CA PRO A 34 -6.93 8.21 -14.31
C PRO A 34 -6.28 8.16 -12.93
N TYR A 35 -5.29 9.02 -12.71
CA TYR A 35 -4.61 9.11 -11.41
C TYR A 35 -5.69 9.36 -10.34
N PRO A 36 -5.66 8.63 -9.21
CA PRO A 36 -6.60 8.86 -8.13
C PRO A 36 -6.54 10.33 -7.72
N ASN A 37 -7.67 11.02 -7.87
CA ASN A 37 -7.79 12.44 -7.58
C ASN A 37 -8.07 12.62 -6.08
N TYR A 38 -7.03 12.41 -5.28
CA TYR A 38 -7.07 12.73 -3.85
C TYR A 38 -7.24 14.23 -3.69
N LYS A 39 -8.25 14.64 -2.93
CA LYS A 39 -8.57 16.05 -2.69
C LYS A 39 -7.87 16.60 -1.45
N GLU A 40 -7.64 15.73 -0.47
CA GLU A 40 -7.11 16.10 0.83
C GLU A 40 -6.03 15.13 1.29
N CYS A 41 -4.98 15.64 1.91
CA CYS A 41 -3.95 14.82 2.55
C CYS A 41 -4.33 14.56 4.00
N ALA A 42 -4.01 13.36 4.48
CA ALA A 42 -4.22 12.94 5.85
C ALA A 42 -2.93 12.38 6.46
N ALA A 43 -2.89 12.33 7.79
CA ALA A 43 -1.80 11.73 8.54
C ALA A 43 -2.31 10.98 9.78
N ILE A 44 -1.52 10.00 10.22
CA ILE A 44 -1.74 9.31 11.49
C ILE A 44 -1.31 10.23 12.63
N LEU A 45 -2.15 10.33 13.65
CA LEU A 45 -1.87 11.06 14.87
C LEU A 45 -1.66 10.10 16.03
N TYR A 46 -0.68 10.40 16.88
CA TYR A 46 -0.51 9.81 18.19
C TYR A 46 -0.80 10.87 19.26
N LYS A 47 -1.81 10.63 20.11
CA LYS A 47 -2.30 11.61 21.10
C LYS A 47 -2.58 12.98 20.49
N GLY A 48 -3.15 13.00 19.29
CA GLY A 48 -3.51 14.22 18.56
C GLY A 48 -2.34 14.96 17.88
N LYS A 49 -1.11 14.44 17.94
CA LYS A 49 0.05 15.00 17.24
C LYS A 49 0.45 14.12 16.07
N LEU A 50 1.00 14.70 15.01
CA LEU A 50 1.57 13.93 13.89
C LEU A 50 2.53 12.86 14.40
N LEU A 51 2.31 11.62 13.99
CA LEU A 51 3.20 10.51 14.35
C LEU A 51 4.45 10.46 13.46
N VAL A 52 4.35 10.96 12.23
CA VAL A 52 5.47 11.00 11.30
C VAL A 52 6.55 11.96 11.82
N ASP A 53 7.80 11.55 11.71
CA ASP A 53 8.97 12.34 12.11
C ASP A 53 9.16 13.60 11.24
N GLU A 54 8.95 13.47 9.94
CA GLU A 54 9.01 14.54 8.96
C GLU A 54 7.87 14.39 7.95
N TYR A 55 7.16 15.47 7.65
CA TYR A 55 6.13 15.45 6.62
C TYR A 55 6.75 15.58 5.21
N SER A 56 7.48 14.55 4.81
CA SER A 56 8.18 14.42 3.52
C SER A 56 8.02 13.01 2.97
N PRO A 57 8.25 12.72 1.67
CA PRO A 57 8.21 11.35 1.13
C PRO A 57 9.15 10.36 1.82
N LYS A 58 10.13 10.83 2.61
CA LYS A 58 11.08 10.01 3.37
C LYS A 58 10.66 9.80 4.82
N GLY A 59 9.65 10.53 5.29
CA GLY A 59 9.13 10.46 6.64
C GLY A 59 8.65 9.06 7.01
N LYS A 60 8.81 8.71 8.28
CA LYS A 60 8.48 7.39 8.82
C LYS A 60 7.63 7.53 10.08
N CYS A 61 6.61 6.70 10.18
CA CYS A 61 5.88 6.49 11.43
C CYS A 61 6.53 5.34 12.19
N LYS A 62 6.97 5.58 13.42
CA LYS A 62 7.62 4.57 14.26
C LYS A 62 7.05 4.62 15.67
N LEU A 63 6.95 3.45 16.29
CA LEU A 63 6.61 3.34 17.69
C LEU A 63 7.80 2.84 18.51
N GLU A 64 8.11 3.61 19.54
CA GLU A 64 9.13 3.31 20.54
C GLU A 64 8.56 2.41 21.64
N GLN A 65 9.47 1.75 22.37
CA GLN A 65 9.09 0.83 23.43
C GLN A 65 8.30 1.54 24.54
N GLY A 66 7.17 0.95 24.94
CA GLY A 66 6.33 1.48 26.02
C GLY A 66 5.42 2.63 25.62
N MET A 67 5.35 3.00 24.34
CA MET A 67 4.32 3.95 23.86
C MET A 67 2.91 3.40 24.12
N LYS A 68 2.04 4.30 24.57
CA LYS A 68 0.68 4.02 25.07
C LYS A 68 -0.21 5.21 24.78
N GLY A 69 -1.46 4.98 24.39
CA GLY A 69 -2.45 6.01 24.11
C GLY A 69 -3.22 5.78 22.83
N THR A 70 -3.78 6.87 22.30
CA THR A 70 -4.69 6.83 21.16
C THR A 70 -3.96 7.05 19.85
N LEU A 71 -4.38 6.31 18.83
CA LEU A 71 -4.09 6.58 17.43
C LEU A 71 -5.36 7.02 16.71
N SER A 72 -5.25 8.04 15.88
CA SER A 72 -6.33 8.51 15.01
C SER A 72 -5.76 8.92 13.65
N VAL A 73 -6.64 9.24 12.69
CA VAL A 73 -6.24 9.79 11.39
C VAL A 73 -6.99 11.09 11.17
N ALA A 74 -6.29 12.12 10.72
CA ALA A 74 -6.89 13.41 10.43
C ALA A 74 -6.37 14.01 9.12
N THR A 75 -7.18 14.86 8.51
CA THR A 75 -6.77 15.71 7.40
C THR A 75 -5.77 16.75 7.87
N ILE A 76 -4.90 17.18 6.96
CA ILE A 76 -3.78 18.08 7.24
C ILE A 76 -3.95 19.37 6.46
N THR A 77 -3.78 20.49 7.14
CA THR A 77 -3.75 21.83 6.55
C THR A 77 -2.42 22.51 6.84
N SER A 78 -1.91 23.28 5.89
CA SER A 78 -0.74 24.14 6.14
C SER A 78 -1.18 25.37 6.93
N SER A 79 -0.53 25.65 8.06
CA SER A 79 -0.70 26.93 8.75
C SER A 79 0.12 28.02 8.08
N ASP A 80 -0.44 29.22 7.93
CA ASP A 80 0.19 30.35 7.23
C ASP A 80 1.50 30.86 7.87
N SER A 81 1.79 30.52 9.13
CA SER A 81 2.94 31.10 9.86
C SER A 81 4.25 30.34 9.74
N ASP A 82 4.23 29.00 9.62
CA ASP A 82 5.46 28.18 9.73
C ASP A 82 5.51 26.98 8.77
N ASN A 83 4.60 26.89 7.79
CA ASN A 83 4.50 25.78 6.84
C ASN A 83 4.43 24.38 7.52
N THR A 84 4.11 24.36 8.81
CA THR A 84 4.02 23.16 9.62
C THR A 84 2.63 22.55 9.42
N PRO A 85 2.53 21.26 9.07
CA PRO A 85 1.24 20.62 8.88
C PRO A 85 0.48 20.51 10.21
N VAL A 86 -0.77 21.00 10.22
CA VAL A 86 -1.65 20.99 11.39
C VAL A 86 -2.84 20.07 11.13
N PRO A 87 -3.21 19.18 12.08
CA PRO A 87 -4.43 18.37 11.98
C PRO A 87 -5.69 19.23 11.99
N ALA A 88 -6.61 18.99 11.06
CA ALA A 88 -7.85 19.74 10.92
C ALA A 88 -9.09 18.91 11.30
N LYS A 89 -9.34 17.79 10.61
CA LYS A 89 -10.55 16.98 10.79
C LYS A 89 -10.22 15.50 10.89
N ASN A 90 -10.70 14.83 11.95
CA ASN A 90 -10.60 13.38 12.07
C ASN A 90 -11.42 12.68 10.98
N ILE A 91 -10.84 11.64 10.38
CA ILE A 91 -11.46 10.83 9.34
C ILE A 91 -11.54 9.37 9.77
N ALA A 92 -12.51 8.67 9.21
CA ALA A 92 -12.70 7.25 9.49
C ALA A 92 -11.63 6.40 8.76
N PHE A 93 -11.15 5.37 9.44
CA PHE A 93 -10.13 4.46 8.92
C PHE A 93 -10.39 3.02 9.37
N ARG A 94 -9.67 2.09 8.72
CA ARG A 94 -9.50 0.71 9.16
C ARG A 94 -8.04 0.44 9.48
N VAL A 95 -7.80 -0.56 10.30
CA VAL A 95 -6.49 -1.03 10.72
C VAL A 95 -6.28 -2.45 10.25
N ALA A 96 -5.12 -2.72 9.67
CA ALA A 96 -4.60 -4.04 9.39
C ALA A 96 -3.22 -4.21 10.03
N ILE A 97 -2.79 -5.45 10.21
CA ILE A 97 -1.44 -5.78 10.66
C ILE A 97 -0.76 -6.57 9.56
N LYS A 98 0.46 -6.15 9.22
CA LYS A 98 1.35 -6.85 8.30
C LYS A 98 2.44 -7.52 9.10
N ASN A 99 2.47 -8.86 9.04
CA ASN A 99 3.44 -9.63 9.80
C ASN A 99 4.86 -9.42 9.25
N GLY A 100 5.82 -9.09 10.11
CA GLY A 100 7.19 -8.73 9.72
C GLY A 100 7.98 -9.89 9.11
N ARG A 101 7.65 -11.13 9.49
CA ARG A 101 8.34 -12.34 9.01
C ARG A 101 7.78 -12.86 7.69
N THR A 102 6.46 -12.91 7.57
CA THR A 102 5.77 -13.56 6.45
C THR A 102 5.22 -12.60 5.41
N ASN A 103 5.17 -11.30 5.72
CA ASN A 103 4.46 -10.27 4.95
C ASN A 103 2.95 -10.52 4.77
N THR A 104 2.38 -11.48 5.49
CA THR A 104 0.93 -11.69 5.51
C THR A 104 0.24 -10.48 6.14
N ILE A 105 -0.77 -9.95 5.45
CA ILE A 105 -1.62 -8.86 5.93
C ILE A 105 -2.94 -9.45 6.38
N TRP A 106 -3.39 -9.10 7.58
CA TRP A 106 -4.70 -9.47 8.08
C TRP A 106 -5.41 -8.24 8.68
N MET A 107 -6.73 -8.22 8.54
CA MET A 107 -7.55 -7.10 9.00
C MET A 107 -7.68 -7.15 10.52
N TYR A 108 -7.27 -6.09 11.22
CA TYR A 108 -7.46 -5.96 12.66
C TYR A 108 -8.86 -5.44 12.98
N SER A 109 -9.33 -4.43 12.23
CA SER A 109 -10.65 -3.83 12.44
C SER A 109 -11.57 -4.07 11.24
N GLU A 110 -12.64 -4.82 11.44
CA GLU A 110 -13.68 -5.01 10.40
C GLU A 110 -14.45 -3.70 10.13
N LYS A 111 -14.76 -2.97 11.20
CA LYS A 111 -15.50 -1.71 11.15
C LYS A 111 -14.56 -0.52 10.99
N ALA A 112 -15.09 0.55 10.40
CA ALA A 112 -14.42 1.83 10.37
C ALA A 112 -14.38 2.44 11.79
N LEU A 113 -13.24 3.01 12.14
CA LEU A 113 -12.94 3.64 13.43
C LEU A 113 -12.56 5.10 13.22
N LEU A 114 -12.76 5.95 14.23
CA LEU A 114 -12.21 7.30 14.28
C LEU A 114 -10.99 7.40 15.20
N GLU A 115 -10.83 6.42 16.09
CA GLU A 115 -9.76 6.33 17.06
C GLU A 115 -9.59 4.86 17.48
N VAL A 116 -8.38 4.48 17.85
CA VAL A 116 -8.04 3.16 18.36
C VAL A 116 -7.00 3.25 19.47
N GLN A 117 -7.13 2.40 20.48
CA GLN A 117 -6.12 2.26 21.53
C GLN A 117 -4.91 1.51 20.99
N LEU A 118 -3.73 2.12 21.09
CA LEU A 118 -2.50 1.52 20.62
C LEU A 118 -2.22 0.19 21.33
N GLU A 119 -2.48 0.12 22.62
CA GLU A 119 -2.23 -1.07 23.43
C GLU A 119 -3.04 -2.28 22.97
N ASP A 120 -4.25 -2.05 22.45
CA ASP A 120 -5.12 -3.13 21.97
C ASP A 120 -4.65 -3.68 20.62
N ILE A 121 -4.02 -2.85 19.79
CA ILE A 121 -3.36 -3.31 18.56
C ILE A 121 -2.08 -4.07 18.92
N LEU A 122 -1.24 -3.50 19.81
CA LEU A 122 0.06 -4.09 20.17
C LEU A 122 -0.06 -5.49 20.79
N LYS A 123 -1.14 -5.81 21.51
CA LYS A 123 -1.44 -7.16 22.00
C LYS A 123 -1.50 -8.23 20.88
N LYS A 124 -1.64 -7.82 19.63
CA LYS A 124 -1.73 -8.69 18.45
C LYS A 124 -0.52 -8.58 17.52
N CYS A 125 0.49 -7.81 17.91
CA CYS A 125 1.68 -7.59 17.11
C CYS A 125 2.91 -8.23 17.75
N GLU A 126 3.86 -8.62 16.90
CA GLU A 126 5.20 -9.01 17.28
C GLU A 126 6.20 -7.95 16.82
N LYS A 127 7.45 -8.02 17.33
CA LYS A 127 8.53 -7.14 16.86
C LYS A 127 8.72 -7.31 15.35
N GLY A 128 8.80 -6.18 14.64
CA GLY A 128 8.98 -6.16 13.18
C GLY A 128 7.68 -6.21 12.38
N ASP A 129 6.53 -6.44 13.03
CA ASP A 129 5.23 -6.22 12.39
C ASP A 129 5.04 -4.73 12.03
N ARG A 130 4.10 -4.48 11.11
CA ARG A 130 3.68 -3.12 10.76
C ARG A 130 2.19 -2.96 10.98
N ILE A 131 1.80 -1.83 11.53
CA ILE A 131 0.39 -1.44 11.64
C ILE A 131 0.05 -0.60 10.41
N ILE A 132 -0.96 -1.00 9.66
CA ILE A 132 -1.39 -0.34 8.42
C ILE A 132 -2.72 0.35 8.67
N PHE A 133 -2.77 1.66 8.42
CA PHE A 133 -4.00 2.46 8.44
C PHE A 133 -4.52 2.61 7.01
N MET A 134 -5.81 2.39 6.81
CA MET A 134 -6.46 2.50 5.50
C MET A 134 -7.61 3.47 5.61
N THR A 135 -7.65 4.47 4.73
CA THR A 135 -8.80 5.36 4.62
C THR A 135 -10.01 4.57 4.11
N VAL A 136 -11.21 4.95 4.54
CA VAL A 136 -12.45 4.35 4.03
C VAL A 136 -12.95 5.01 2.75
N ASP A 137 -12.39 6.17 2.41
CA ASP A 137 -12.76 7.01 1.27
C ASP A 137 -11.51 7.33 0.44
N GLN A 138 -11.67 7.28 -0.89
CA GLN A 138 -10.62 7.56 -1.87
C GLN A 138 -10.34 9.05 -2.06
N GLN A 139 -11.13 9.95 -1.46
CA GLN A 139 -10.82 11.39 -1.50
C GLN A 139 -9.59 11.77 -0.67
N TYR A 140 -9.15 10.89 0.23
CA TYR A 140 -8.02 11.13 1.14
C TYR A 140 -6.77 10.38 0.71
N SER A 141 -5.65 11.09 0.61
CA SER A 141 -4.33 10.48 0.50
C SER A 141 -3.73 10.32 1.90
N LEU A 142 -3.27 9.12 2.25
CA LEU A 142 -2.54 8.83 3.48
C LEU A 142 -1.15 8.27 3.14
N PRO A 143 -0.15 9.12 2.82
CA PRO A 143 1.16 8.64 2.37
C PRO A 143 1.87 7.76 3.42
N HIS A 144 1.89 8.22 4.67
CA HIS A 144 2.55 7.55 5.81
C HIS A 144 1.60 6.59 6.55
N HIS A 145 0.98 5.69 5.80
CA HIS A 145 -0.05 4.77 6.28
C HIS A 145 0.48 3.57 7.07
N GLU A 146 1.77 3.25 6.99
CA GLU A 146 2.39 2.16 7.76
C GLU A 146 3.16 2.69 8.96
N ILE A 147 3.00 2.03 10.11
CA ILE A 147 3.77 2.28 11.33
C ILE A 147 4.71 1.09 11.57
N GLU A 148 6.01 1.36 11.74
CA GLU A 148 7.02 0.35 12.03
C GLU A 148 7.08 0.07 13.55
N LEU A 149 6.98 -1.20 13.93
CA LEU A 149 7.16 -1.66 15.32
C LEU A 149 8.61 -2.10 15.56
N ASN A 150 9.40 -1.19 16.14
CA ASN A 150 10.80 -1.45 16.47
C ASN A 150 10.97 -2.23 17.79
N SER A 151 9.91 -2.28 18.59
CA SER A 151 9.84 -3.03 19.85
C SER A 151 8.73 -4.07 19.77
N GLY A 152 9.01 -5.28 20.25
CA GLY A 152 7.99 -6.31 20.49
C GLY A 152 7.49 -6.22 21.92
N CYS A 153 6.31 -6.77 22.19
CA CYS A 153 5.87 -7.08 23.54
C CYS A 153 6.75 -8.16 24.18
#